data_AF-A0A5C7MP75-F1
#
_entry.id   AF-A0A5C7MP75-F1
#
_cell.length_a   1.000
_cell.length_b   1.000
_cell.length_c   1.000
_cell.angle_alpha   90.00
_cell.angle_beta   90.00
_cell.angle_gamma   90.00
#
_symmetry.space_group_name_H-M   'P 1'
#
loop_
_entity.id
_entity.type
_entity.pdbx_description
1 polymer ?
#
loop_
_entity_poly.entity_id
_entity_poly.type
_entity_poly.pdbx_seq_one_letter_code
_entity_poly.pdbx_strand_id
1 'polypeptide(L)'
;AQRGAASGVRSTFFNAGSSLSIGIFFSLMVVGLAGTLPTALSSGLQQQGVSADVAQQVAELPPVGSLFAAFLGYNPMGELLAPFHTLQQPGVNAATLTGQSFFPQLITEPFHSGLVVVFGAAAVMMLLGAVASMFNPGTYATEPGADNAA
;
A
#
# COMPACT_ATOMS: atom_id res chain seq x y z
N ALA A 1 -41.05 -8.88 -6.77
CA ALA A 1 -40.28 -9.26 -5.57
C ALA A 1 -38.87 -9.78 -5.89
N GLN A 2 -38.70 -10.74 -6.81
CA GLN A 2 -37.41 -11.38 -7.15
C GLN A 2 -36.27 -10.42 -7.58
N ARG A 3 -36.58 -9.34 -8.32
CA ARG A 3 -35.59 -8.35 -8.81
C ARG A 3 -35.02 -7.44 -7.71
N GLY A 4 -35.81 -7.12 -6.69
CA GLY A 4 -35.38 -6.29 -5.56
C GLY A 4 -34.45 -7.03 -4.61
N ALA A 5 -34.71 -8.32 -4.37
CA ALA A 5 -33.83 -9.20 -3.61
C ALA A 5 -32.50 -9.46 -4.34
N ALA A 6 -32.53 -9.70 -5.66
CA ALA A 6 -31.32 -9.90 -6.46
C ALA A 6 -30.43 -8.64 -6.55
N SER A 7 -31.03 -7.45 -6.70
CA SER A 7 -30.30 -6.17 -6.71
C SER A 7 -29.71 -5.84 -5.34
N GLY A 8 -30.46 -6.08 -4.25
CA GLY A 8 -29.97 -5.92 -2.88
C GLY A 8 -28.76 -6.80 -2.57
N VAL A 9 -28.83 -8.09 -2.94
CA VAL A 9 -27.72 -9.04 -2.75
C VAL A 9 -26.48 -8.61 -3.56
N ARG A 10 -26.64 -8.19 -4.82
CA ARG A 10 -25.52 -7.68 -5.63
C ARG A 10 -24.90 -6.41 -5.05
N SER A 11 -25.71 -5.48 -4.55
CA SER A 11 -25.23 -4.26 -3.87
C SER A 11 -24.39 -4.58 -2.62
N THR A 12 -24.84 -5.54 -1.80
CA THR A 12 -24.07 -5.98 -0.63
C THR A 12 -22.74 -6.61 -1.05
N PHE A 13 -22.72 -7.49 -2.06
CA PHE A 13 -21.50 -8.10 -2.56
C PHE A 13 -20.49 -7.07 -3.10
N PHE A 14 -20.95 -6.04 -3.82
CA PHE A 14 -20.05 -4.98 -4.31
C PHE A 14 -19.50 -4.11 -3.20
N ASN A 15 -20.33 -3.69 -2.24
CA ASN A 15 -19.86 -2.88 -1.11
C ASN A 15 -18.89 -3.66 -0.22
N ALA A 16 -19.23 -4.91 0.12
CA ALA A 16 -18.35 -5.79 0.87
C ALA A 16 -17.06 -6.12 0.10
N GLY A 17 -17.18 -6.37 -1.20
CA GLY A 17 -16.04 -6.61 -2.09
C GLY A 17 -15.11 -5.40 -2.20
N SER A 18 -15.65 -4.18 -2.25
CA SER A 18 -14.85 -2.96 -2.26
C SER A 18 -14.07 -2.78 -0.97
N SER A 19 -14.71 -2.98 0.19
CA SER A 19 -14.04 -2.90 1.50
C SER A 19 -12.96 -3.97 1.66
N LEU A 20 -13.27 -5.21 1.27
CA LEU A 20 -12.31 -6.33 1.28
C LEU A 20 -11.11 -6.06 0.35
N SER A 21 -11.35 -5.51 -0.83
CA SER A 21 -10.30 -5.15 -1.80
C SER A 21 -9.33 -4.13 -1.21
N ILE A 22 -9.84 -3.10 -0.53
CA ILE A 22 -9.01 -2.11 0.17
C ILE A 22 -8.16 -2.80 1.26
N GLY A 23 -8.77 -3.68 2.06
CA GLY A 23 -8.05 -4.43 3.09
C GLY A 23 -6.92 -5.31 2.54
N ILE A 24 -7.20 -6.05 1.46
CA ILE A 24 -6.21 -6.91 0.79
C ILE A 24 -5.09 -6.04 0.18
N PHE A 25 -5.45 -4.94 -0.48
CA PHE A 25 -4.48 -4.00 -1.06
C PHE A 25 -3.49 -3.49 -0.01
N PHE A 26 -4.01 -2.95 1.11
CA PHE A 26 -3.15 -2.45 2.19
C PHE A 26 -2.33 -3.57 2.82
N SER A 27 -2.90 -4.76 3.01
CA SER A 27 -2.17 -5.90 3.60
C SER A 27 -1.01 -6.35 2.72
N LEU A 28 -1.25 -6.51 1.41
CA LEU A 28 -0.21 -6.87 0.44
C LEU A 28 0.86 -5.78 0.32
N MET A 29 0.45 -4.51 0.39
CA MET A 29 1.38 -3.38 0.38
C MET A 29 2.30 -3.40 1.61
N VAL A 30 1.75 -3.62 2.80
CA VAL A 30 2.53 -3.73 4.04
C VAL A 30 3.50 -4.90 3.98
N VAL A 31 3.08 -6.06 3.47
CA VAL A 31 3.96 -7.23 3.29
C VAL A 31 5.10 -6.91 2.33
N GLY A 32 4.80 -6.27 1.19
CA GLY A 32 5.83 -5.90 0.21
C GLY A 32 6.86 -4.92 0.77
N LEU A 33 6.42 -3.93 1.55
CA LEU A 33 7.34 -2.99 2.21
C LEU A 33 8.12 -3.63 3.37
N ALA A 34 7.50 -4.48 4.18
CA ALA A 34 8.17 -5.11 5.32
C ALA A 34 9.39 -5.95 4.88
N GLY A 35 9.42 -6.43 3.63
CA GLY A 35 10.56 -7.15 3.07
C GLY A 35 11.75 -6.29 2.66
N THR A 36 11.57 -5.00 2.34
CA THR A 36 12.61 -4.15 1.74
C THR A 36 12.88 -2.86 2.50
N LEU A 37 11.87 -2.28 3.15
CA LEU A 37 11.96 -1.02 3.89
C LEU A 37 12.98 -1.09 5.05
N PRO A 38 13.07 -2.15 5.88
CA PRO A 38 14.03 -2.18 6.98
C PRO A 38 15.48 -2.06 6.50
N THR A 39 15.82 -2.70 5.38
CA THR A 39 17.16 -2.62 4.79
C THR A 39 17.45 -1.24 4.22
N ALA A 40 16.48 -0.61 3.54
CA ALA A 40 16.62 0.76 3.05
C ALA A 40 16.77 1.78 4.19
N LEU A 41 15.98 1.64 5.26
CA LEU A 41 16.05 2.51 6.45
C LEU A 41 17.39 2.37 7.18
N SER A 42 17.79 1.14 7.50
CA SER A 42 19.02 0.90 8.23
C SER A 42 20.26 1.42 7.47
N SER A 43 20.37 1.12 6.18
CA SER A 43 21.47 1.59 5.35
C SER A 43 21.44 3.11 5.12
N GLY A 44 20.26 3.69 4.84
CA GLY A 44 20.11 5.13 4.62
C GLY A 44 20.41 5.96 5.86
N LEU A 45 19.98 5.51 7.05
CA LEU A 45 20.27 6.18 8.32
C LEU A 45 21.76 6.10 8.68
N GLN A 46 22.40 4.94 8.49
CA GLN A 46 23.84 4.78 8.73
C GLN A 46 24.69 5.69 7.83
N GLN A 47 24.29 5.87 6.57
CA GLN A 47 24.96 6.81 5.66
C GLN A 47 24.90 8.27 6.13
N GLN A 48 23.90 8.62 6.97
CA GLN A 48 23.77 9.96 7.55
C GLN A 48 24.40 10.09 8.94
N GLY A 49 25.15 9.08 9.39
CA GLY A 49 25.89 9.08 10.65
C GLY A 49 25.13 8.49 11.84
N VAL A 50 23.93 7.94 11.64
CA VAL A 50 23.17 7.27 12.72
C VAL A 50 23.83 5.94 13.06
N SER A 51 23.94 5.62 14.35
CA SER A 51 24.51 4.34 14.80
C SER A 51 23.71 3.15 14.28
N ALA A 52 24.39 2.03 14.03
CA ALA A 52 23.75 0.81 13.52
C ALA A 52 22.62 0.31 14.44
N ASP A 53 22.81 0.37 15.76
CA ASP A 53 21.81 -0.07 16.75
C ASP A 53 20.51 0.75 16.67
N VAL A 54 20.62 2.07 16.49
CA VAL A 54 19.44 2.94 16.37
C VAL A 54 18.81 2.78 14.99
N ALA A 55 19.63 2.72 13.94
CA ALA A 55 19.16 2.51 12.57
C ALA A 55 18.36 1.21 12.43
N GLN A 56 18.79 0.14 13.11
CA GLN A 56 18.08 -1.13 13.13
C GLN A 56 16.77 -1.06 13.94
N GLN A 57 16.78 -0.44 15.13
CA GLN A 57 15.57 -0.24 15.92
C GLN A 57 14.49 0.56 15.18
N VAL A 58 14.89 1.59 14.42
CA VAL A 58 13.96 2.37 13.58
C VAL A 58 13.48 1.54 12.38
N ALA A 59 14.36 0.72 11.79
CA ALA A 59 14.03 -0.14 10.66
C ALA A 59 13.04 -1.27 11.00
N GLU A 60 13.01 -1.73 12.25
CA GLU A 60 12.09 -2.78 12.73
C GLU A 60 10.67 -2.26 13.02
N LEU A 61 10.45 -0.94 12.96
CA LEU A 61 9.13 -0.36 13.17
C LEU A 61 8.17 -0.73 12.03
N PRO A 62 6.86 -0.94 12.34
CA PRO A 62 5.89 -1.25 11.31
C PRO A 62 5.86 -0.20 10.18
N PRO A 63 5.98 -0.61 8.89
CA PRO A 63 6.09 0.30 7.74
C PRO A 63 4.83 1.16 7.53
N VAL A 64 3.73 0.78 8.17
CA VAL A 64 2.43 1.47 8.13
C VAL A 64 2.56 2.94 8.51
N GLY A 65 3.28 3.26 9.59
CA GLY A 65 3.44 4.64 10.06
C GLY A 65 4.19 5.51 9.03
N SER A 66 5.24 4.95 8.44
CA SER A 66 6.04 5.60 7.40
C SER A 66 5.24 5.85 6.13
N LEU A 67 4.39 4.90 5.72
CA LEU A 67 3.52 5.05 4.56
C LEU A 67 2.47 6.14 4.75
N PHE A 68 1.82 6.20 5.91
CA PHE A 68 0.84 7.25 6.19
C PHE A 68 1.51 8.63 6.26
N ALA A 69 2.71 8.74 6.84
CA ALA A 69 3.48 9.97 6.82
C ALA A 69 3.80 10.43 5.38
N ALA A 70 4.22 9.49 4.53
CA ALA A 70 4.45 9.75 3.12
C ALA A 70 3.17 10.20 2.39
N PHE A 71 2.02 9.56 2.65
CA PHE A 71 0.74 9.97 2.06
C PHE A 71 0.24 11.33 2.54
N LEU A 72 0.56 11.71 3.79
CA LEU A 72 0.25 13.03 4.35
C LEU A 72 1.27 14.11 3.95
N GLY A 73 2.37 13.72 3.28
CA GLY A 73 3.37 14.63 2.75
C GLY A 73 4.33 15.20 3.81
N TYR A 74 4.52 14.52 4.94
CA TYR A 74 5.47 14.94 5.97
C TYR A 74 6.58 13.90 6.20
N ASN A 75 7.69 14.36 6.76
CA ASN A 75 8.84 13.52 7.08
C ASN A 75 8.75 13.03 8.54
N PRO A 76 8.62 11.70 8.78
CA PRO A 76 8.50 11.15 10.14
C PRO A 76 9.85 11.00 10.86
N MET A 77 10.99 11.24 10.18
CA MET A 77 12.33 10.99 10.76
C MET A 77 12.58 11.77 12.05
N GLY A 78 12.00 12.97 12.18
CA GLY A 78 12.07 13.74 13.41
C GLY A 78 11.47 12.98 14.60
N GLU A 79 10.24 12.50 14.47
CA GLU A 79 9.58 11.70 15.51
C GLU A 79 10.24 10.33 15.72
N LEU A 80 10.66 9.67 14.66
CA LEU A 80 11.27 8.33 14.74
C LEU A 80 12.64 8.36 15.46
N LEU A 81 13.40 9.44 15.31
CA LEU A 81 14.73 9.59 15.89
C LEU A 81 14.75 10.33 17.23
N ALA A 82 13.68 11.06 17.58
CA ALA A 82 13.57 11.80 18.83
C ALA A 82 13.83 10.96 20.11
N PRO A 83 13.32 9.72 20.24
CA PRO A 83 13.56 8.89 21.43
C PRO A 83 15.03 8.52 21.65
N PHE A 84 15.85 8.58 20.59
CA PHE A 84 17.25 8.14 20.61
C PHE A 84 18.25 9.29 20.76
N HIS A 85 17.78 10.54 20.76
CA HIS A 85 18.61 11.75 20.80
C HIS A 85 19.73 11.77 19.73
N THR A 86 19.53 11.07 18.61
CA THR A 86 20.53 10.93 17.54
C THR A 86 20.70 12.21 16.74
N LEU A 87 19.65 13.01 16.60
CA LEU A 87 19.70 14.28 15.88
C LEU A 87 20.66 15.31 16.51
N GLN A 88 20.99 15.15 17.79
CA GLN A 88 21.92 16.03 18.52
C GLN A 88 23.36 15.48 18.56
N GLN A 89 23.60 14.28 18.03
CA GLN A 89 24.91 13.64 18.11
C GLN A 89 25.92 14.23 17.10
N PRO A 90 27.20 14.41 17.48
CA PRO A 90 28.24 14.82 16.55
C PRO A 90 28.39 13.81 15.39
N GLY A 91 28.41 14.30 14.16
CA GLY A 91 28.54 13.46 12.96
C GLY A 91 27.23 13.03 12.31
N VAL A 92 26.07 13.33 12.93
CA VAL A 92 24.76 13.07 12.33
C VAL A 92 24.28 14.26 11.50
N ASN A 93 23.90 14.02 10.25
CA ASN A 93 23.35 15.05 9.37
C ASN A 93 21.86 15.31 9.65
N ALA A 94 21.55 15.94 10.78
CA ALA A 94 20.18 16.19 11.21
C ALA A 94 19.34 16.99 10.19
N ALA A 95 19.95 17.98 9.52
CA ALA A 95 19.28 18.78 8.49
C ALA A 95 18.85 17.95 7.26
N THR A 96 19.65 16.96 6.88
CA THR A 96 19.32 16.02 5.79
C THR A 96 18.23 15.07 6.23
N LEU A 97 18.37 14.47 7.42
CA LEU A 97 17.43 13.49 7.97
C LEU A 97 16.02 14.07 8.17
N THR A 98 15.94 15.33 8.61
CA THR A 98 14.67 16.06 8.82
C THR A 98 14.20 16.84 7.59
N GLY A 99 14.99 16.86 6.52
CA GLY A 99 14.66 17.52 5.26
C GLY A 99 13.57 16.78 4.47
N GLN A 100 13.07 17.41 3.40
CA GLN A 100 11.96 16.87 2.60
C GLN A 100 12.40 15.91 1.48
N SER A 101 13.70 15.71 1.26
CA SER A 101 14.23 14.89 0.16
C SER A 101 14.66 13.49 0.59
N PHE A 102 15.28 13.38 1.77
CA PHE A 102 15.87 12.13 2.26
C PHE A 102 14.82 11.01 2.40
N PHE A 103 13.74 11.27 3.14
CA PHE A 103 12.74 10.25 3.40
C PHE A 103 12.03 9.76 2.13
N PRO A 104 11.54 10.65 1.23
CA PRO A 104 10.96 10.21 -0.05
C PRO A 104 11.90 9.37 -0.91
N GLN A 105 13.18 9.76 -0.99
CA GLN A 105 14.18 8.99 -1.74
C GLN A 105 14.41 7.61 -1.13
N LEU A 106 14.44 7.52 0.20
CA LEU A 106 14.65 6.28 0.92
C LEU A 106 13.50 5.28 0.73
N ILE A 107 12.24 5.77 0.74
CA ILE A 107 11.07 4.89 0.60
C ILE A 107 10.72 4.54 -0.86
N THR A 108 11.34 5.18 -1.85
CA THR A 108 10.98 5.01 -3.28
C THR A 108 11.09 3.56 -3.74
N GLU A 109 12.22 2.90 -3.43
CA GLU A 109 12.48 1.51 -3.86
C GLU A 109 11.62 0.49 -3.10
N PRO A 110 11.46 0.58 -1.77
CA PRO A 110 10.50 -0.23 -1.03
C PRO A 110 9.04 -0.03 -1.49
N PHE A 111 8.64 1.20 -1.78
CA PHE A 111 7.30 1.51 -2.27
C PHE A 111 7.06 0.88 -3.64
N HIS A 112 8.04 0.95 -4.55
CA HIS A 112 7.99 0.27 -5.83
C HIS A 112 7.85 -1.25 -5.67
N SER A 113 8.63 -1.87 -4.79
CA SER A 113 8.51 -3.31 -4.48
C SER A 113 7.10 -3.66 -3.98
N GLY A 114 6.55 -2.85 -3.07
CA GLY A 114 5.16 -3.00 -2.61
C GLY A 114 4.13 -2.92 -3.74
N LEU A 115 4.28 -1.96 -4.65
CA LEU A 115 3.40 -1.84 -5.83
C LEU A 115 3.50 -3.04 -6.76
N VAL A 116 4.70 -3.59 -6.98
CA VAL A 116 4.89 -4.80 -7.80
C VAL A 116 4.14 -5.98 -7.21
N VAL A 117 4.21 -6.19 -5.89
CA VAL A 117 3.47 -7.26 -5.20
C VAL A 117 1.96 -7.09 -5.39
N VAL A 118 1.45 -5.89 -5.15
CA VAL A 118 0.02 -5.59 -5.21
C VAL A 118 -0.53 -5.71 -6.63
N PHE A 119 0.16 -5.12 -7.62
CA PHE A 119 -0.26 -5.22 -9.01
C PHE A 119 -0.09 -6.63 -9.58
N GLY A 120 0.94 -7.37 -9.15
CA GLY A 120 1.07 -8.79 -9.48
C GLY A 120 -0.11 -9.61 -8.98
N ALA A 121 -0.52 -9.42 -7.72
CA ALA A 121 -1.70 -10.07 -7.17
C ALA A 121 -3.00 -9.66 -7.90
N ALA A 122 -3.14 -8.38 -8.25
CA ALA A 122 -4.27 -7.88 -9.04
C ALA A 122 -4.33 -8.54 -10.42
N ALA A 123 -3.19 -8.68 -11.11
CA ALA A 123 -3.13 -9.37 -12.40
C ALA A 123 -3.57 -10.83 -12.28
N VAL A 124 -3.13 -11.56 -11.24
CA VAL A 124 -3.58 -12.93 -10.98
C VAL A 124 -5.10 -12.98 -10.74
N MET A 125 -5.65 -12.08 -9.94
CA MET A 125 -7.09 -12.00 -9.70
C MET A 125 -7.87 -11.70 -11.00
N MET A 126 -7.36 -10.81 -11.85
CA MET A 126 -7.97 -10.53 -13.16
C MET A 126 -7.96 -11.76 -14.08
N LEU A 127 -6.87 -12.53 -14.09
CA LEU A 127 -6.79 -13.78 -14.85
C LEU A 127 -7.81 -14.80 -14.35
N LEU A 128 -7.93 -14.97 -13.02
CA LEU A 128 -8.95 -15.84 -12.43
C LEU A 128 -10.37 -15.40 -12.81
N GLY A 129 -10.64 -14.08 -12.79
CA GLY A 129 -11.91 -13.50 -13.22
C GLY A 129 -12.19 -13.75 -14.71
N ALA A 130 -11.18 -13.60 -15.58
CA ALA A 130 -11.30 -13.87 -17.01
C ALA A 130 -11.63 -15.34 -17.28
N VAL A 131 -10.93 -16.27 -16.62
CA VAL A 131 -11.18 -17.71 -16.71
C VAL A 131 -12.60 -18.04 -16.24
N ALA A 132 -13.01 -17.53 -15.08
CA ALA A 132 -14.37 -17.72 -14.57
C ALA A 132 -15.45 -17.15 -15.53
N SER A 133 -15.18 -16.00 -16.16
CA SER A 133 -16.07 -15.39 -17.14
C SER A 133 -16.24 -16.24 -18.41
N MET A 134 -15.21 -16.99 -18.82
CA MET A 134 -15.32 -17.89 -19.99
C MET A 134 -16.24 -19.08 -19.72
N PHE A 135 -16.26 -19.59 -18.49
CA PHE A 135 -17.15 -20.71 -18.10
C PHE A 135 -18.59 -20.27 -17.81
N ASN A 136 -18.82 -18.98 -17.64
CA ASN A 136 -20.16 -18.40 -17.48
C ASN A 136 -20.44 -17.41 -18.63
N PRO A 137 -20.63 -17.89 -19.87
CA PRO A 137 -21.02 -17.05 -20.99
C PRO A 137 -22.38 -16.43 -20.63
N GLY A 138 -22.36 -15.17 -20.22
CA GLY A 138 -23.54 -14.51 -19.70
C GLY A 138 -24.65 -14.50 -20.73
N THR A 139 -25.78 -15.14 -20.41
CA THR A 139 -27.06 -14.53 -20.70
C THR A 139 -27.10 -13.22 -19.90
N TYR A 140 -26.46 -12.18 -20.43
CA TYR A 140 -26.87 -10.82 -20.11
C TYR A 140 -28.37 -10.79 -20.41
N ALA A 141 -29.19 -10.40 -19.44
CA ALA A 141 -30.60 -10.24 -19.68
C ALA A 141 -30.74 -9.23 -20.82
N THR A 142 -31.02 -9.72 -22.03
CA THR A 142 -31.55 -8.91 -23.12
C THR A 142 -32.70 -8.13 -22.51
N GLU A 143 -32.62 -6.80 -22.51
CA GLU A 143 -33.74 -5.98 -22.07
C GLU A 143 -34.97 -6.41 -22.87
N PRO A 144 -36.04 -6.95 -22.26
CA PRO A 144 -37.28 -7.17 -22.99
C PRO A 144 -37.95 -5.80 -23.08
N GLY A 145 -37.74 -5.08 -24.19
CA GLY A 145 -38.39 -3.79 -24.43
C GLY A 145 -37.72 -2.81 -25.40
N ALA A 146 -36.65 -3.17 -26.11
CA ALA A 146 -36.05 -2.30 -27.14
C ALA A 146 -36.83 -2.30 -28.48
N ASP A 147 -38.02 -2.91 -28.49
CA ASP A 147 -38.76 -3.27 -29.70
C ASP A 147 -40.07 -2.47 -29.84
N ASN A 148 -40.29 -1.42 -29.04
CA ASN A 148 -41.49 -0.56 -29.14
C ASN A 148 -41.13 0.84 -29.63
N ALA A 149 -40.57 0.91 -30.84
CA ALA A 149 -40.46 2.14 -31.62
C ALA A 149 -40.59 1.83 -33.11
N ALA A 150 -41.79 1.46 -33.54
CA ALA A 150 -42.29 1.60 -34.92
C ALA A 150 -43.82 1.51 -34.91
#